data_AF-A0A1H4GFS6-F1
#
_entry.id   AF-A0A1H4GFS6-F1
#
_cell.length_a   1.000
_cell.length_b   1.000
_cell.length_c   1.000
_cell.angle_alpha   90.00
_cell.angle_beta   90.00
_cell.angle_gamma   90.00
#
_symmetry.space_group_name_H-M   'P 1'
#
loop_
_entity.id
_entity.type
_entity.pdbx_description
1 polymer ?
#
loop_
_entity_poly.entity_id
_entity_poly.type
_entity_poly.pdbx_seq_one_letter_code
_entity_poly.pdbx_strand_id
1 'polypeptide(L)'
;MKNFYFALLAMLATLPACTKTETVPYLPATGNQLLEYKIVNVQGNPIYGAINQADTIVTVYLPFYLQLTSLEPAIKVSEGATVTPASGTMIENLLEVFRTGRTIRYEVKSKDGKIKSYKLDIQVQQPAVTLEEVSKEADKPNEYVIDMKKDYDSFSFSVNGTGFASSQEMISAVLVDETNKEYGPLPMSTFNTTDLTYLNFVVTKYKPGQSSEILATLPATGLYRVRVYSYAKVATTQNPIRITLLNK
;
A
#
# COMPACT_ATOMS: atom_id res chain seq x y z
N MET A 1 40.17 -4.18 -80.64
CA MET A 1 39.72 -2.88 -80.08
C MET A 1 38.61 -3.20 -79.08
N LYS A 2 38.93 -3.26 -77.78
CA LYS A 2 38.72 -2.21 -76.75
C LYS A 2 37.24 -2.01 -76.38
N ASN A 3 36.90 -2.45 -75.15
CA ASN A 3 36.06 -1.77 -74.14
C ASN A 3 34.54 -1.64 -74.44
N PHE A 4 33.56 -1.66 -73.51
CA PHE A 4 33.47 -1.49 -72.06
C PHE A 4 31.99 -1.76 -71.62
N TYR A 5 31.72 -2.45 -70.49
CA TYR A 5 30.70 -2.23 -69.42
C TYR A 5 29.18 -2.23 -69.81
N PHE A 6 28.24 -2.85 -69.08
CA PHE A 6 27.90 -2.63 -67.67
C PHE A 6 27.07 -3.82 -67.13
N ALA A 7 27.38 -4.23 -65.90
CA ALA A 7 26.69 -5.29 -65.16
C ALA A 7 25.45 -4.75 -64.41
N LEU A 8 24.41 -5.58 -64.26
CA LEU A 8 23.49 -5.48 -63.12
C LEU A 8 23.02 -6.89 -62.73
N LEU A 9 23.71 -7.47 -61.76
CA LEU A 9 23.39 -8.75 -61.13
C LEU A 9 22.41 -8.47 -59.98
N ALA A 10 21.17 -8.94 -60.08
CA ALA A 10 20.20 -8.88 -58.99
C ALA A 10 20.62 -9.89 -57.89
N MET A 11 21.32 -9.39 -56.87
CA MET A 11 21.73 -10.18 -55.70
C MET A 11 20.57 -10.25 -54.71
N LEU A 12 19.93 -11.42 -54.63
CA LEU A 12 18.90 -11.75 -53.63
C LEU A 12 19.55 -11.76 -52.23
N ALA A 13 19.34 -10.72 -51.45
CA ALA A 13 19.79 -10.65 -50.06
C ALA A 13 18.82 -11.42 -49.15
N THR A 14 19.20 -12.65 -48.76
CA THR A 14 18.51 -13.40 -47.71
C THR A 14 18.99 -12.89 -46.35
N LEU A 15 18.19 -12.07 -45.68
CA LEU A 15 18.46 -11.64 -44.30
C LEU A 15 18.22 -12.84 -43.34
N PRO A 16 19.21 -13.25 -42.52
CA PRO A 16 18.96 -14.22 -41.48
C PRO A 16 18.03 -13.60 -40.43
N ALA A 17 16.81 -14.14 -40.32
CA ALA A 17 15.91 -13.84 -39.22
C ALA A 17 16.49 -14.45 -37.94
N CYS A 18 17.26 -13.66 -37.18
CA CYS A 18 17.59 -13.98 -35.81
C CYS A 18 16.31 -13.96 -34.97
N THR A 19 15.66 -15.11 -34.82
CA THR A 19 14.75 -15.33 -33.70
C THR A 19 15.58 -15.29 -32.43
N LYS A 20 15.48 -14.20 -31.67
CA LYS A 20 16.06 -14.10 -30.33
C LYS A 20 15.25 -15.04 -29.43
N THR A 21 15.68 -16.30 -29.33
CA THR A 21 15.07 -17.27 -28.43
C THR A 21 15.49 -16.88 -27.01
N GLU A 22 14.61 -16.22 -26.28
CA GLU A 22 14.80 -16.02 -24.85
C GLU A 22 14.61 -17.37 -24.16
N THR A 23 15.72 -18.06 -23.92
CA THR A 23 15.72 -19.28 -23.12
C THR A 23 15.54 -18.88 -21.66
N VAL A 24 14.31 -19.00 -21.15
CA VAL A 24 14.06 -18.96 -19.71
C VAL A 24 14.85 -20.12 -19.08
N PRO A 25 15.81 -19.87 -18.17
CA PRO A 25 16.61 -20.93 -17.59
C PRO A 25 15.71 -21.96 -16.89
N TYR A 26 15.80 -23.22 -17.31
CA TYR A 26 15.10 -24.32 -16.65
C TYR A 26 15.73 -24.53 -15.26
N LEU A 27 15.01 -24.14 -14.21
CA LEU A 27 15.41 -24.45 -12.84
C LEU A 27 15.03 -25.92 -12.57
N PRO A 28 15.95 -26.78 -12.09
CA PRO A 28 15.62 -28.17 -11.76
C PRO A 28 14.42 -28.21 -10.82
N ALA A 29 13.49 -29.15 -11.04
CA ALA A 29 12.36 -29.38 -10.15
C ALA A 29 12.87 -29.80 -8.76
N THR A 30 13.03 -28.85 -7.84
CA THR A 30 13.39 -29.13 -6.46
C THR A 30 12.12 -29.59 -5.73
N GLY A 31 12.21 -30.60 -4.87
CA GLY A 31 11.05 -31.14 -4.13
C GLY A 31 10.45 -30.18 -3.09
N ASN A 32 10.77 -28.88 -3.13
CA ASN A 32 10.35 -27.83 -2.21
C ASN A 32 9.88 -26.57 -2.96
N GLN A 33 9.18 -26.73 -4.08
CA GLN A 33 8.63 -25.63 -4.85
C GLN A 33 7.23 -25.26 -4.40
N LEU A 34 6.90 -23.97 -4.45
CA LEU A 34 5.53 -23.48 -4.42
C LEU A 34 5.00 -23.54 -5.85
N LEU A 35 3.92 -24.28 -6.09
CA LEU A 35 3.40 -24.60 -7.42
C LEU A 35 2.17 -23.78 -7.81
N GLU A 36 1.31 -23.45 -6.85
CA GLU A 36 0.13 -22.62 -7.06
C GLU A 36 -0.07 -21.75 -5.82
N TYR A 37 -0.44 -20.48 -6.05
CA TYR A 37 -0.89 -19.57 -5.02
C TYR A 37 -2.14 -18.85 -5.52
N LYS A 38 -3.20 -18.84 -4.73
CA LYS A 38 -4.40 -18.07 -5.05
C LYS A 38 -5.11 -17.60 -3.78
N ILE A 39 -5.78 -16.45 -3.87
CA ILE A 39 -6.65 -15.94 -2.82
C ILE A 39 -8.08 -16.39 -3.09
N VAL A 40 -8.71 -17.05 -2.12
CA VAL A 40 -10.01 -17.70 -2.29
C VAL A 40 -11.17 -17.04 -1.53
N ASN A 41 -10.89 -16.14 -0.57
CA ASN A 41 -11.91 -15.38 0.15
C ASN A 41 -12.43 -14.16 -0.66
N VAL A 42 -12.69 -14.35 -1.95
CA VAL A 42 -13.21 -13.34 -2.87
C VAL A 42 -14.50 -13.83 -3.53
N GLN A 43 -15.40 -12.92 -3.83
CA GLN A 43 -16.58 -13.25 -4.64
C GLN A 43 -16.17 -13.46 -6.09
N GLY A 44 -16.57 -14.59 -6.69
CA GLY A 44 -16.25 -14.94 -8.07
C GLY A 44 -14.97 -15.77 -8.19
N ASN A 45 -14.15 -15.46 -9.19
CA ASN A 45 -12.93 -16.23 -9.46
C ASN A 45 -11.82 -15.91 -8.44
N PRO A 46 -11.05 -16.92 -8.01
CA PRO A 46 -9.87 -16.68 -7.17
C PRO A 46 -8.87 -15.73 -7.83
N ILE A 47 -8.17 -14.95 -7.02
CA ILE A 47 -7.06 -14.10 -7.49
C ILE A 47 -5.79 -14.94 -7.49
N TYR A 48 -5.22 -15.22 -8.66
CA TYR A 48 -4.01 -16.01 -8.80
C TYR A 48 -2.75 -15.17 -8.55
N GLY A 49 -1.78 -15.76 -7.86
CA GLY A 49 -0.44 -15.22 -7.71
C GLY A 49 0.51 -15.74 -8.79
N ALA A 50 1.37 -14.87 -9.30
CA ALA A 50 2.48 -15.23 -10.17
C ALA A 50 3.67 -15.70 -9.32
N ILE A 51 4.22 -16.87 -9.63
CA ILE A 51 5.32 -17.46 -8.87
C ILE A 51 6.60 -17.38 -9.69
N ASN A 52 7.59 -16.67 -9.15
CA ASN A 52 8.95 -16.66 -9.69
C ASN A 52 9.82 -17.61 -8.86
N GLN A 53 10.20 -18.73 -9.46
CA GLN A 53 10.99 -19.78 -8.82
C GLN A 53 12.46 -19.38 -8.56
N ALA A 54 13.02 -18.53 -9.42
CA ALA A 54 14.41 -18.09 -9.33
C ALA A 54 14.56 -17.05 -8.21
N ASP A 55 13.66 -16.07 -8.18
CA ASP A 55 13.69 -14.98 -7.19
C ASP A 55 13.02 -15.36 -5.88
N THR A 56 12.31 -16.50 -5.85
CA THR A 56 11.52 -16.96 -4.69
C THR A 56 10.48 -15.92 -4.25
N ILE A 57 9.74 -15.38 -5.22
CA ILE A 57 8.70 -14.37 -4.99
C ILE A 57 7.37 -14.89 -5.51
N VAL A 58 6.32 -14.68 -4.72
CA VAL A 58 4.93 -14.81 -5.15
C VAL A 58 4.35 -13.41 -5.24
N THR A 59 3.96 -12.96 -6.44
CA THR A 59 3.34 -11.65 -6.64
C THR A 59 1.84 -11.81 -6.83
N VAL A 60 1.05 -11.10 -6.03
CA VAL A 60 -0.42 -11.10 -6.12
C VAL A 60 -0.89 -9.69 -6.46
N TYR A 61 -1.65 -9.55 -7.55
CA TYR A 61 -2.26 -8.29 -7.94
C TYR A 61 -3.68 -8.21 -7.38
N LEU A 62 -3.90 -7.33 -6.41
CA LEU A 62 -5.21 -7.15 -5.78
C LEU A 62 -5.99 -6.00 -6.43
N PRO A 63 -7.18 -6.26 -6.99
CA PRO A 63 -8.07 -5.20 -7.43
C PRO A 63 -8.54 -4.38 -6.22
N PHE A 64 -8.26 -3.07 -6.24
CA PHE A 64 -8.51 -2.20 -5.08
C PHE A 64 -10.00 -2.04 -4.72
N TYR A 65 -10.91 -2.21 -5.69
CA TYR A 65 -12.36 -2.09 -5.47
C TYR A 65 -12.92 -3.18 -4.55
N LEU A 66 -12.20 -4.29 -4.35
CA LEU A 66 -12.59 -5.35 -3.41
C LEU A 66 -12.35 -4.97 -1.95
N GLN A 67 -11.48 -3.98 -1.68
CA GLN A 67 -11.15 -3.48 -0.34
C GLN A 67 -10.90 -4.58 0.70
N LEU A 68 -10.19 -5.65 0.29
CA LEU A 68 -9.91 -6.80 1.14
C LEU A 68 -9.09 -6.37 2.37
N THR A 69 -9.58 -6.70 3.56
CA THR A 69 -8.86 -6.48 4.84
C THR A 69 -8.16 -7.73 5.34
N SER A 70 -8.49 -8.88 4.77
CA SER A 70 -7.84 -10.17 5.01
C SER A 70 -7.74 -10.99 3.72
N LEU A 71 -6.81 -11.93 3.67
CA LEU A 71 -6.63 -12.86 2.55
C LEU A 71 -6.63 -14.29 3.06
N GLU A 72 -7.31 -15.18 2.36
CA GLU A 72 -7.24 -16.63 2.57
C GLU A 72 -6.47 -17.26 1.39
N PRO A 73 -5.19 -17.66 1.60
CA PRO A 73 -4.38 -18.26 0.55
C PRO A 73 -4.66 -19.76 0.42
N ALA A 74 -4.95 -20.23 -0.80
CA ALA A 74 -4.86 -21.63 -1.17
C ALA A 74 -3.53 -21.88 -1.89
N ILE A 75 -2.71 -22.77 -1.33
CA ILE A 75 -1.32 -23.00 -1.76
C ILE A 75 -1.13 -24.46 -2.13
N LYS A 76 -0.55 -24.72 -3.30
CA LYS A 76 -0.03 -26.05 -3.67
C LYS A 76 1.48 -26.01 -3.70
N VAL A 77 2.11 -27.08 -3.21
CA VAL A 77 3.56 -27.25 -3.19
C VAL A 77 3.96 -28.57 -3.85
N SER A 78 5.27 -28.78 -4.07
CA SER A 78 5.83 -30.04 -4.57
C SER A 78 5.30 -31.26 -3.81
N GLU A 79 5.23 -32.40 -4.49
CA GLU A 79 4.65 -33.62 -3.93
C GLU A 79 5.35 -34.05 -2.63
N GLY A 80 4.55 -34.14 -1.57
CA GLY A 80 4.97 -34.47 -0.21
C GLY A 80 5.92 -33.46 0.45
N ALA A 81 6.01 -32.24 -0.10
CA ALA A 81 6.47 -31.09 0.64
C ALA A 81 5.37 -30.57 1.59
N THR A 82 5.77 -29.78 2.59
CA THR A 82 4.87 -29.01 3.45
C THR A 82 5.12 -27.52 3.27
N VAL A 83 4.15 -26.67 3.65
CA VAL A 83 4.27 -25.21 3.63
C VAL A 83 3.91 -24.59 4.98
N THR A 84 4.69 -23.60 5.41
CA THR A 84 4.44 -22.81 6.63
C THR A 84 4.49 -21.32 6.30
N PRO A 85 3.47 -20.51 6.61
CA PRO A 85 2.17 -20.90 7.15
C PRO A 85 1.42 -21.90 6.25
N ALA A 86 0.57 -22.73 6.86
CA ALA A 86 -0.20 -23.73 6.13
C ALA A 86 -1.18 -23.06 5.15
N SER A 87 -1.49 -23.73 4.04
CA SER A 87 -2.58 -23.32 3.15
C SER A 87 -3.88 -23.11 3.96
N GLY A 88 -4.61 -22.04 3.67
CA GLY A 88 -5.80 -21.61 4.41
C GLY A 88 -5.51 -20.76 5.64
N THR A 89 -4.25 -20.57 6.04
CA THR A 89 -3.92 -19.64 7.13
C THR A 89 -4.20 -18.21 6.69
N MET A 90 -5.13 -17.53 7.36
CA MET A 90 -5.52 -16.16 7.03
C MET A 90 -4.36 -15.18 7.22
N ILE A 91 -4.20 -14.27 6.25
CA ILE A 91 -3.44 -13.04 6.42
C ILE A 91 -4.43 -11.98 6.87
N GLU A 92 -4.35 -11.59 8.14
CA GLU A 92 -5.23 -10.58 8.74
C GLU A 92 -4.56 -9.19 8.78
N ASN A 93 -5.38 -8.16 9.02
CA ASN A 93 -4.98 -6.75 9.17
C ASN A 93 -4.16 -6.23 7.98
N LEU A 94 -4.68 -6.38 6.76
CA LEU A 94 -3.98 -5.90 5.56
C LEU A 94 -3.67 -4.40 5.59
N LEU A 95 -4.52 -3.58 6.21
CA LEU A 95 -4.23 -2.15 6.39
C LEU A 95 -2.92 -1.91 7.15
N GLU A 96 -2.65 -2.71 8.20
CA GLU A 96 -1.39 -2.67 8.94
C GLU A 96 -0.23 -3.19 8.07
N VAL A 97 -0.45 -4.25 7.29
CA VAL A 97 0.56 -4.79 6.35
C VAL A 97 1.01 -3.70 5.38
N PHE A 98 0.06 -2.98 4.78
CA PHE A 98 0.37 -1.90 3.85
C PHE A 98 1.06 -0.71 4.53
N ARG A 99 0.62 -0.35 5.74
CA ARG A 99 1.16 0.79 6.50
C ARG A 99 2.58 0.56 6.98
N THR A 100 2.89 -0.65 7.44
CA THR A 100 4.17 -1.00 8.07
C THR A 100 5.16 -1.65 7.10
N GLY A 101 4.69 -2.13 5.95
CA GLY A 101 5.49 -2.94 5.03
C GLY A 101 5.81 -4.32 5.59
N ARG A 102 4.95 -4.87 6.47
CA ARG A 102 5.15 -6.18 7.11
C ARG A 102 5.40 -7.24 6.03
N THR A 103 6.57 -7.88 6.11
CA THR A 103 6.96 -8.91 5.15
C THR A 103 6.29 -10.23 5.51
N ILE A 104 5.64 -10.86 4.52
CA ILE A 104 5.01 -12.17 4.64
C ILE A 104 5.83 -13.19 3.85
N ARG A 105 6.08 -14.36 4.45
CA ARG A 105 6.88 -15.43 3.85
C ARG A 105 6.19 -16.79 3.97
N TYR A 106 6.47 -17.65 3.00
CA TYR A 106 6.08 -19.06 3.00
C TYR A 106 7.30 -19.95 2.88
N GLU A 107 7.49 -20.85 3.83
CA GLU A 107 8.56 -21.83 3.83
C GLU A 107 8.05 -23.15 3.31
N VAL A 108 8.55 -23.57 2.15
CA VAL A 108 8.26 -24.88 1.58
C VAL A 108 9.37 -25.84 1.97
N LYS A 109 9.03 -26.90 2.70
CA LYS A 109 9.97 -27.92 3.16
C LYS A 109 9.74 -29.22 2.41
N SER A 110 10.76 -29.73 1.72
CA SER A 110 10.71 -31.03 1.03
C SER A 110 10.76 -32.22 2.00
N LYS A 111 10.48 -33.43 1.48
CA LYS A 111 10.61 -34.70 2.23
C LYS A 111 12.00 -34.92 2.84
N ASP A 112 13.06 -34.49 2.14
CA ASP A 112 14.46 -34.56 2.61
C ASP A 112 14.85 -33.39 3.55
N GLY A 113 13.88 -32.54 3.92
CA GLY A 113 14.06 -31.50 4.92
C GLY A 113 14.62 -30.17 4.41
N LYS A 114 14.90 -30.02 3.12
CA LYS A 114 15.39 -28.76 2.53
C LYS A 114 14.27 -27.72 2.47
N ILE A 115 14.56 -26.51 2.94
CA ILE A 115 13.58 -25.42 2.97
C ILE A 115 13.86 -24.42 1.85
N LYS A 116 12.81 -23.97 1.17
CA LYS A 116 12.83 -22.82 0.26
C LYS A 116 11.82 -21.79 0.76
N SER A 117 12.28 -20.56 1.00
CA SER A 117 11.45 -19.47 1.51
C SER A 117 11.00 -18.56 0.37
N TYR A 118 9.69 -18.37 0.23
CA TYR A 118 9.08 -17.46 -0.75
C TYR A 118 8.59 -16.20 -0.07
N LYS A 119 8.94 -15.03 -0.60
CA LYS A 119 8.35 -13.76 -0.17
C LYS A 119 7.03 -13.52 -0.89
N LEU A 120 5.97 -13.19 -0.16
CA LEU A 120 4.72 -12.70 -0.76
C LEU A 120 4.85 -11.20 -1.02
N ASP A 121 4.61 -10.81 -2.27
CA ASP A 121 4.57 -9.43 -2.74
C ASP A 121 3.13 -9.08 -3.14
N ILE A 122 2.49 -8.22 -2.36
CA ILE A 122 1.10 -7.82 -2.56
C ILE A 122 1.07 -6.49 -3.28
N GLN A 123 0.61 -6.52 -4.54
CA GLN A 123 0.53 -5.35 -5.41
C GLN A 123 -0.94 -4.92 -5.53
N VAL A 124 -1.34 -3.95 -4.71
CA VAL A 124 -2.68 -3.38 -4.80
C VAL A 124 -2.76 -2.43 -5.99
N GLN A 125 -3.70 -2.69 -6.90
CA GLN A 125 -3.95 -1.92 -8.11
C GLN A 125 -4.74 -0.64 -7.85
N GLN A 126 -4.36 0.11 -6.81
CA GLN A 126 -5.00 1.35 -6.41
C GLN A 126 -4.31 2.55 -7.10
N PRO A 127 -5.08 3.54 -7.62
CA PRO A 127 -4.54 4.82 -8.03
C PRO A 127 -3.74 5.51 -6.91
N ALA A 128 -2.88 6.47 -7.27
CA ALA A 128 -2.20 7.27 -6.27
C ALA A 128 -3.19 8.09 -5.45
N VAL A 129 -2.89 8.29 -4.17
CA VAL A 129 -3.57 9.26 -3.31
C VAL A 129 -2.83 10.57 -3.43
N THR A 130 -3.57 11.66 -3.59
CA THR A 130 -3.02 13.02 -3.60
C THR A 130 -3.79 13.87 -2.60
N LEU A 131 -3.11 14.84 -2.01
CA LEU A 131 -3.68 15.77 -1.04
C LEU A 131 -3.41 17.19 -1.53
N GLU A 132 -4.40 18.06 -1.41
CA GLU A 132 -4.19 19.50 -1.44
C GLU A 132 -3.61 19.97 -0.10
N GLU A 133 -2.83 21.05 -0.15
CA GLU A 133 -2.25 21.62 1.05
C GLU A 133 -3.33 22.29 1.92
N VAL A 134 -3.33 21.99 3.23
CA VAL A 134 -4.20 22.69 4.19
C VAL A 134 -3.68 24.12 4.41
N SER A 135 -2.38 24.27 4.63
CA SER A 135 -1.69 25.57 4.70
C SER A 135 -1.07 25.89 3.34
N LYS A 136 -1.33 27.07 2.79
CA LYS A 136 -0.76 27.45 1.48
C LYS A 136 0.74 27.70 1.51
N GLU A 137 1.27 28.18 2.63
CA GLU A 137 2.66 28.55 2.80
C GLU A 137 3.22 27.89 4.06
N ALA A 138 4.47 27.40 4.01
CA ALA A 138 5.08 26.67 5.13
C ALA A 138 5.43 27.58 6.33
N ASP A 139 5.78 28.84 6.07
CA ASP A 139 6.13 29.86 7.07
C ASP A 139 4.89 30.54 7.69
N LYS A 140 3.71 30.37 7.07
CA LYS A 140 2.42 30.86 7.57
C LYS A 140 1.41 29.71 7.68
N PRO A 141 1.67 28.74 8.59
CA PRO A 141 0.78 27.61 8.78
C PRO A 141 -0.59 28.08 9.26
N ASN A 142 -1.66 27.42 8.81
CA ASN A 142 -2.96 27.57 9.44
C ASN A 142 -2.86 27.17 10.91
N GLU A 143 -3.41 27.98 11.80
CA GLU A 143 -3.34 27.78 13.24
C GLU A 143 -4.66 27.29 13.81
N TYR A 144 -4.59 26.27 14.65
CA TYR A 144 -5.72 25.66 15.34
C TYR A 144 -5.44 25.61 16.84
N VAL A 145 -6.39 26.06 17.64
CA VAL A 145 -6.21 26.21 19.09
C VAL A 145 -7.34 25.49 19.81
N ILE A 146 -6.99 24.76 20.87
CA ILE A 146 -7.95 24.24 21.86
C ILE A 146 -7.51 24.74 23.23
N ASP A 147 -8.45 25.29 23.98
CA ASP A 147 -8.24 25.56 25.39
C ASP A 147 -8.63 24.36 26.25
N MET A 148 -7.63 23.72 26.87
CA MET A 148 -7.84 22.51 27.67
C MET A 148 -8.58 22.78 28.99
N LYS A 149 -8.70 24.05 29.44
CA LYS A 149 -9.47 24.43 30.62
C LYS A 149 -10.97 24.56 30.35
N LYS A 150 -11.39 24.71 29.09
CA LYS A 150 -12.82 24.80 28.76
C LYS A 150 -13.50 23.43 28.87
N ASP A 151 -14.77 23.48 29.27
CA ASP A 151 -15.65 22.32 29.26
C ASP A 151 -15.89 21.79 27.86
N TYR A 152 -15.89 22.69 26.86
CA TYR A 152 -15.96 22.39 25.45
C TYR A 152 -15.08 23.34 24.66
N ASP A 153 -14.22 22.79 23.79
CA ASP A 153 -13.54 23.53 22.74
C ASP A 153 -13.28 22.60 21.57
N SER A 154 -13.20 23.12 20.35
CA SER A 154 -12.96 22.29 19.18
C SER A 154 -12.38 23.08 18.04
N PHE A 155 -11.62 22.40 17.19
CA PHE A 155 -11.31 22.90 15.86
C PHE A 155 -11.64 21.84 14.82
N SER A 156 -11.87 22.30 13.60
CA SER A 156 -11.99 21.45 12.44
C SER A 156 -11.13 21.98 11.30
N PHE A 157 -10.72 21.06 10.44
CA PHE A 157 -10.08 21.40 9.19
C PHE A 157 -10.35 20.29 8.19
N SER A 158 -10.17 20.61 6.93
CA SER A 158 -10.47 19.70 5.83
C SER A 158 -9.25 19.52 4.94
N VAL A 159 -9.16 18.35 4.34
CA VAL A 159 -8.15 18.00 3.35
C VAL A 159 -8.90 17.58 2.09
N ASN A 160 -8.70 18.34 1.02
CA ASN A 160 -9.12 17.92 -0.31
C ASN A 160 -8.06 16.99 -0.91
N GLY A 161 -8.46 16.20 -1.88
CA GLY A 161 -7.54 15.30 -2.57
C GLY A 161 -8.23 14.43 -3.59
N THR A 162 -7.52 13.40 -4.03
CA THR A 162 -8.08 12.35 -4.89
C THR A 162 -7.52 10.99 -4.48
N GLY A 163 -8.21 9.92 -4.90
CA GLY A 163 -7.78 8.54 -4.64
C GLY A 163 -8.15 8.03 -3.25
N PHE A 164 -9.03 8.72 -2.53
CA PHE A 164 -9.58 8.22 -1.27
C PHE A 164 -10.42 6.96 -1.49
N ALA A 165 -10.33 6.03 -0.54
CA ALA A 165 -11.12 4.81 -0.55
C ALA A 165 -12.60 5.14 -0.34
N SER A 166 -13.49 4.32 -0.89
CA SER A 166 -14.94 4.56 -0.78
C SER A 166 -15.53 4.20 0.58
N SER A 167 -14.78 3.49 1.43
CA SER A 167 -15.16 3.21 2.81
C SER A 167 -14.24 3.97 3.77
N GLN A 168 -14.85 4.65 4.75
CA GLN A 168 -14.12 5.35 5.80
C GLN A 168 -13.28 4.41 6.66
N GLU A 169 -13.70 3.15 6.82
CA GLU A 169 -12.93 2.13 7.55
C GLU A 169 -11.56 1.85 6.92
N MET A 170 -11.43 2.14 5.62
CA MET A 170 -10.17 2.02 4.88
C MET A 170 -9.33 3.29 4.93
N ILE A 171 -9.82 4.37 5.56
CA ILE A 171 -9.14 5.65 5.66
C ILE A 171 -8.70 5.90 7.10
N SER A 172 -7.47 6.35 7.27
CA SER A 172 -6.95 6.81 8.56
C SER A 172 -6.08 8.03 8.31
N ALA A 173 -6.27 9.10 9.08
CA ALA A 173 -5.41 10.26 9.03
C ALA A 173 -4.66 10.43 10.36
N VAL A 174 -3.44 10.96 10.28
CA VAL A 174 -2.60 11.28 11.43
C VAL A 174 -1.91 12.62 11.22
N LEU A 175 -1.52 13.25 12.31
CA LEU A 175 -0.60 14.37 12.33
C LEU A 175 0.83 13.85 12.39
N VAL A 176 1.75 14.46 11.65
CA VAL A 176 3.14 14.04 11.57
C VAL A 176 4.05 15.22 11.88
N ASP A 177 4.88 15.09 12.91
CA ASP A 177 5.82 16.15 13.29
C ASP A 177 7.09 16.18 12.39
N GLU A 178 8.01 17.09 12.71
CA GLU A 178 9.29 17.24 11.99
C GLU A 178 10.20 16.02 12.09
N THR A 179 10.06 15.20 13.14
CA THR A 179 10.81 13.95 13.34
C THR A 179 10.16 12.76 12.64
N ASN A 180 9.08 13.01 11.90
CA ASN A 180 8.24 12.01 11.24
C ASN A 180 7.47 11.10 12.21
N LYS A 181 7.31 11.52 13.47
CA LYS A 181 6.50 10.83 14.46
C LYS A 181 5.02 11.13 14.22
N GLU A 182 4.20 10.10 14.33
CA GLU A 182 2.76 10.18 14.09
C GLU A 182 1.96 10.37 15.38
N TYR A 183 0.92 11.19 15.29
CA TYR A 183 -0.07 11.44 16.33
C TYR A 183 -1.45 11.22 15.74
N GLY A 184 -2.26 10.36 16.36
CA GLY A 184 -3.60 10.09 15.88
C GLY A 184 -4.16 8.76 16.39
N PRO A 185 -5.20 8.22 15.72
CA PRO A 185 -5.81 8.76 14.50
C PRO A 185 -6.49 10.13 14.73
N LEU A 186 -6.53 10.95 13.68
CA LEU A 186 -7.38 12.14 13.62
C LEU A 186 -8.84 11.70 13.53
N PRO A 187 -9.75 12.23 14.37
CA PRO A 187 -11.16 11.89 14.28
C PRO A 187 -11.76 12.45 13.00
N MET A 188 -12.21 11.54 12.13
CA MET A 188 -12.95 11.90 10.92
C MET A 188 -14.36 12.35 11.28
N SER A 189 -14.83 13.40 10.62
CA SER A 189 -16.19 13.90 10.76
C SER A 189 -17.19 12.85 10.28
N THR A 190 -18.30 12.69 11.00
CA THR A 190 -19.43 11.86 10.57
C THR A 190 -20.13 12.41 9.32
N PHE A 191 -19.89 13.67 8.97
CA PHE A 191 -20.36 14.29 7.73
C PHE A 191 -19.49 13.98 6.51
N ASN A 192 -18.37 13.27 6.67
CA ASN A 192 -17.68 12.72 5.52
C ASN A 192 -18.66 11.79 4.80
N THR A 193 -18.97 12.10 3.55
CA THR A 193 -19.90 11.32 2.74
C THR A 193 -19.11 10.29 1.91
N THR A 194 -19.71 9.73 0.86
CA THR A 194 -18.98 8.98 -0.18
C THR A 194 -18.17 9.88 -1.12
N ASP A 195 -18.03 11.18 -0.80
CA ASP A 195 -17.15 12.10 -1.51
C ASP A 195 -15.68 11.66 -1.36
N LEU A 196 -15.14 11.08 -2.42
CA LEU A 196 -13.77 10.57 -2.50
C LEU A 196 -12.71 11.66 -2.71
N THR A 197 -13.11 12.93 -2.57
CA THR A 197 -12.24 14.08 -2.79
C THR A 197 -12.10 14.98 -1.56
N TYR A 198 -12.82 14.68 -0.48
CA TYR A 198 -12.90 15.56 0.68
C TYR A 198 -12.90 14.76 2.00
N LEU A 199 -12.00 15.14 2.92
CA LEU A 199 -11.96 14.60 4.27
C LEU A 199 -11.99 15.75 5.27
N ASN A 200 -13.02 15.79 6.12
CA ASN A 200 -13.11 16.70 7.24
C ASN A 200 -12.71 16.00 8.55
N PHE A 201 -11.93 16.69 9.36
CA PHE A 201 -11.48 16.24 10.67
C PHE A 201 -11.98 17.20 11.75
N VAL A 202 -12.41 16.65 12.88
CA VAL A 202 -12.88 17.45 14.02
C VAL A 202 -12.20 16.95 15.27
N VAL A 203 -11.42 17.81 15.91
CA VAL A 203 -10.80 17.52 17.21
C VAL A 203 -11.58 18.28 18.26
N THR A 204 -12.13 17.53 19.21
CA THR A 204 -13.03 18.05 20.24
C THR A 204 -12.46 17.78 21.61
N LYS A 205 -12.29 18.84 22.39
CA LYS A 205 -12.17 18.80 23.84
C LYS A 205 -13.58 18.90 24.42
N TYR A 206 -13.95 17.93 25.26
CA TYR A 206 -15.21 17.97 26.01
C TYR A 206 -14.98 17.47 27.45
N LYS A 207 -15.85 16.60 27.94
CA LYS A 207 -15.73 15.95 29.26
C LYS A 207 -14.65 14.86 29.26
N PRO A 208 -14.12 14.48 30.44
CA PRO A 208 -13.25 13.32 30.58
C PRO A 208 -13.86 12.07 29.95
N GLY A 209 -13.09 11.34 29.15
CA GLY A 209 -13.55 10.15 28.42
C GLY A 209 -14.41 10.42 27.18
N GLN A 210 -14.69 11.68 26.83
CA GLN A 210 -15.47 12.07 25.64
C GLN A 210 -14.71 13.01 24.70
N SER A 211 -13.46 13.33 25.03
CA SER A 211 -12.58 14.15 24.18
C SER A 211 -11.89 13.28 23.14
N SER A 212 -11.52 13.87 22.01
CA SER A 212 -10.73 13.19 20.98
C SER A 212 -9.42 12.66 21.57
N GLU A 213 -9.16 11.36 21.39
CA GLU A 213 -8.02 10.65 22.02
C GLU A 213 -6.65 11.27 21.67
N ILE A 214 -6.52 11.82 20.46
CA ILE A 214 -5.32 12.51 19.99
C ILE A 214 -4.89 13.67 20.92
N LEU A 215 -5.83 14.30 21.63
CA LEU A 215 -5.52 15.37 22.57
C LEU A 215 -4.68 14.90 23.75
N ALA A 216 -4.71 13.62 24.12
CA ALA A 216 -3.87 13.09 25.19
C ALA A 216 -2.39 13.04 24.76
N THR A 217 -2.12 12.70 23.49
CA THR A 217 -0.77 12.42 23.01
C THR A 217 -0.06 13.63 22.39
N LEU A 218 -0.79 14.64 21.93
CA LEU A 218 -0.23 15.83 21.29
C LEU A 218 0.58 16.71 22.26
N PRO A 219 1.78 17.21 21.88
CA PRO A 219 2.46 18.29 22.59
C PRO A 219 1.59 19.54 22.79
N ALA A 220 1.96 20.39 23.75
CA ALA A 220 1.25 21.65 24.02
C ALA A 220 1.23 22.61 22.82
N THR A 221 2.30 22.62 22.02
CA THR A 221 2.33 23.32 20.73
C THR A 221 3.20 22.54 19.76
N GLY A 222 2.85 22.55 18.48
CA GLY A 222 3.66 21.90 17.44
C GLY A 222 3.21 22.23 16.03
N LEU A 223 4.11 21.96 15.09
CA LEU A 223 3.88 21.98 13.66
C LEU A 223 3.71 20.56 13.15
N TYR A 224 2.68 20.32 12.37
CA TYR A 224 2.33 18.99 11.90
C TYR A 224 1.93 19.00 10.44
N ARG A 225 2.42 18.04 9.67
CA ARG A 225 1.85 17.71 8.35
C ARG A 225 0.71 16.72 8.53
N VAL A 226 -0.24 16.69 7.61
CA VAL A 226 -1.35 15.75 7.65
C VAL A 226 -1.02 14.58 6.74
N ARG A 227 -0.98 13.37 7.31
CA ARG A 227 -0.77 12.13 6.57
C ARG A 227 -2.08 11.36 6.51
N VAL A 228 -2.47 10.99 5.30
CA VAL A 228 -3.69 10.21 5.04
C VAL A 228 -3.27 8.86 4.46
N TYR A 229 -3.64 7.81 5.18
CA TYR A 229 -3.67 6.44 4.71
C TYR A 229 -5.03 6.18 4.11
N SER A 230 -5.05 5.70 2.86
CA SER A 230 -6.26 5.32 2.15
C SER A 230 -6.00 3.94 1.54
N TYR A 231 -6.56 2.93 2.18
CA TYR A 231 -6.33 1.52 1.90
C TYR A 231 -4.84 1.18 1.84
N ALA A 232 -4.30 0.89 0.64
CA ALA A 232 -2.91 0.50 0.45
C ALA A 232 -1.98 1.66 0.09
N LYS A 233 -2.50 2.89 0.03
CA LYS A 233 -1.75 4.09 -0.35
C LYS A 233 -1.70 5.08 0.79
N VAL A 234 -0.68 5.91 0.75
CA VAL A 234 -0.45 6.96 1.74
C VAL A 234 0.01 8.22 1.03
N ALA A 235 -0.46 9.36 1.51
CA ALA A 235 0.02 10.67 1.09
C ALA A 235 0.22 11.55 2.33
N THR A 236 1.09 12.55 2.23
CA THR A 236 1.34 13.52 3.32
C THR A 236 1.43 14.90 2.70
N THR A 237 0.74 15.88 3.31
CA THR A 237 0.89 17.29 2.92
C THR A 237 2.34 17.73 3.08
N GLN A 238 2.76 18.76 2.35
CA GLN A 238 4.11 19.31 2.46
C GLN A 238 4.16 20.39 3.54
N ASN A 239 3.19 21.30 3.53
CA ASN A 239 3.14 22.42 4.46
C ASN A 239 2.51 21.97 5.80
N PRO A 240 3.08 22.41 6.94
CA PRO A 240 2.51 22.08 8.23
C PRO A 240 1.29 22.94 8.56
N ILE A 241 0.44 22.44 9.45
CA ILE A 241 -0.49 23.21 10.25
C ILE A 241 0.10 23.39 11.66
N ARG A 242 -0.28 24.45 12.36
CA ARG A 242 0.08 24.66 13.76
C ARG A 242 -1.09 24.28 14.65
N ILE A 243 -0.83 23.46 15.66
CA ILE A 243 -1.81 23.14 16.69
C ILE A 243 -1.25 23.57 18.04
N THR A 244 -2.07 24.29 18.81
CA THR A 244 -1.73 24.74 20.17
C THR A 244 -2.83 24.33 21.15
N LEU A 245 -2.45 23.56 22.15
CA LEU A 245 -3.28 23.16 23.28
C LEU A 245 -2.95 24.08 24.46
N LEU A 246 -3.75 25.13 24.63
CA LEU A 246 -3.58 26.07 25.74
C LEU A 246 -3.89 25.36 27.06
N ASN A 247 -3.16 25.73 28.11
CA ASN A 247 -3.34 25.20 29.46
C ASN A 247 -3.18 23.68 29.58
N LYS A 248 -2.32 23.09 28.75
CA LYS A 248 -1.93 21.67 28.82
C LYS A 248 -0.77 21.43 29.77
#